data_AF-A0A1V4WUI6-F1
#
_entry.id   AF-A0A1V4WUI6-F1
#
_cell.length_a   1.000
_cell.length_b   1.000
_cell.length_c   1.000
_cell.angle_alpha   90.00
_cell.angle_beta   90.00
_cell.angle_gamma   90.00
#
_symmetry.space_group_name_H-M   'P 1'
#
loop_
_entity.id
_entity.type
_entity.pdbx_description
1 polymer ?
#
loop_
_entity_poly.entity_id
_entity_poly.type
_entity_poly.pdbx_seq_one_letter_code
_entity_poly.pdbx_strand_id
1 'polypeptide(L)' 'MPTLILKDIPAELHRAAKVRAAQEGITLKALILKAVEEYLARAEKKGGGR' A
#
# COMPACT_ATOMS: atom_id res chain seq x y z
N MET A 1 3.59 9.11 -17.05
CA MET A 1 3.99 8.20 -15.95
C MET A 1 3.87 6.77 -16.44
N PRO A 2 4.84 5.90 -16.15
CA PRO A 2 4.74 4.49 -16.51
C PRO A 2 3.60 3.82 -15.73
N THR A 3 2.79 3.01 -16.40
CA THR A 3 1.78 2.15 -15.77
C THR A 3 2.47 0.87 -15.31
N LEU A 4 2.28 0.51 -14.05
CA LEU A 4 2.78 -0.73 -13.47
C LEU A 4 1.62 -1.67 -13.18
N ILE A 5 1.80 -2.95 -13.50
CA ILE A 5 0.84 -4.03 -13.19
C ILE A 5 1.46 -4.90 -12.11
N LEU A 6 0.81 -4.96 -10.95
CA LEU A 6 1.16 -5.89 -9.89
C LEU A 6 0.44 -7.22 -10.15
N LYS A 7 1.21 -8.30 -10.29
CA LYS A 7 0.69 -9.67 -10.48
C LYS A 7 0.82 -10.48 -9.19
N ASP A 8 0.12 -11.61 -9.15
CA ASP A 8 0.27 -12.64 -8.11
C ASP A 8 -0.01 -12.17 -6.67
N ILE A 9 -0.94 -11.21 -6.52
CA ILE A 9 -1.43 -10.81 -5.20
C ILE A 9 -2.38 -11.90 -4.67
N PRO A 10 -2.14 -12.43 -3.44
CA PRO A 10 -3.05 -13.40 -2.84
C PRO A 10 -4.50 -12.87 -2.80
N ALA A 11 -5.46 -13.70 -3.21
CA ALA A 11 -6.86 -13.29 -3.37
C ALA A 11 -7.44 -12.70 -2.07
N GLU A 12 -7.16 -13.33 -0.93
CA GLU A 12 -7.60 -12.86 0.38
C GLU A 12 -7.00 -11.49 0.75
N LEU A 13 -5.73 -11.26 0.43
CA LEU A 13 -5.07 -9.97 0.68
C LEU A 13 -5.71 -8.87 -0.18
N HIS A 14 -5.92 -9.15 -1.46
CA HIS A 14 -6.60 -8.22 -2.36
C HIS A 14 -8.03 -7.90 -1.90
N ARG A 15 -8.78 -8.91 -1.44
CA ARG A 15 -10.13 -8.72 -0.89
C ARG A 15 -10.11 -7.87 0.39
N ALA A 16 -9.25 -8.19 1.34
CA ALA A 16 -9.10 -7.45 2.59
C ALA A 16 -8.74 -5.98 2.33
N ALA A 17 -7.81 -5.72 1.40
CA ALA A 17 -7.43 -4.37 1.01
C ALA A 17 -8.60 -3.59 0.39
N LYS A 18 -9.41 -4.24 -0.47
CA LYS A 18 -10.62 -3.60 -1.04
C LYS A 18 -11.65 -3.25 0.02
N VAL A 19 -11.91 -4.13 0.97
CA VAL A 19 -12.82 -3.86 2.09
C VAL A 19 -12.33 -2.67 2.91
N ARG A 20 -11.04 -2.65 3.25
CA ARG A 20 -10.43 -1.52 3.99
C ARG A 20 -10.55 -0.20 3.23
N ALA A 21 -10.25 -0.20 1.93
CA ALA A 21 -10.36 1.00 1.09
C ALA A 21 -11.80 1.53 1.07
N ALA A 22 -12.80 0.65 0.95
CA ALA A 22 -14.21 1.03 1.00
C ALA A 22 -14.61 1.63 2.36
N GLN A 23 -14.13 1.05 3.48
CA GLN A 23 -14.36 1.58 4.82
C GLN A 23 -13.74 2.97 5.02
N GLU A 24 -12.57 3.23 4.43
CA GLU A 24 -11.89 4.54 4.47
C GLU A 24 -12.45 5.53 3.44
N GLY A 25 -13.39 5.14 2.58
CA GLY A 25 -13.95 6.01 1.53
C GLY A 25 -12.94 6.36 0.44
N ILE A 26 -11.91 5.54 0.23
CA ILE A 26 -10.84 5.76 -0.75
C ILE A 26 -10.78 4.62 -1.78
N THR A 27 -9.99 4.84 -2.84
CA THR A 27 -9.72 3.79 -3.82
C THR A 27 -8.67 2.80 -3.31
N LEU A 28 -8.70 1.56 -3.82
CA LEU A 28 -7.64 0.57 -3.55
C LEU A 28 -6.24 1.10 -3.92
N LYS A 29 -6.13 1.84 -5.03
CA LYS A 29 -4.87 2.47 -5.45
C LYS A 29 -4.35 3.42 -4.38
N ALA A 30 -5.22 4.30 -3.85
CA ALA A 30 -4.84 5.24 -2.80
C ALA A 30 -4.39 4.52 -1.52
N LEU A 31 -5.09 3.44 -1.14
CA LEU A 31 -4.71 2.62 0.01
C LEU A 31 -3.31 2.00 -0.17
N ILE A 32 -3.02 1.44 -1.34
CA ILE A 32 -1.71 0.83 -1.65
C ILE A 32 -0.60 1.88 -1.58
N LEU A 33 -0.81 3.06 -2.16
CA LEU A 33 0.18 4.15 -2.13
C LEU A 33 0.47 4.59 -0.69
N LYS A 34 -0.58 4.85 0.09
CA LYS A 34 -0.46 5.19 1.52
C LYS A 34 0.32 4.13 2.30
N ALA A 35 0.02 2.84 2.08
CA ALA A 35 0.71 1.76 2.76
C ALA A 35 2.21 1.69 2.40
N VAL A 36 2.56 1.93 1.13
CA VAL A 36 3.95 1.96 0.67
C VAL A 36 4.69 3.17 1.23
N GLU A 37 4.09 4.36 1.20
CA GLU A 37 4.66 5.58 1.78
C GLU A 37 4.95 5.41 3.27
N GLU A 38 3.99 4.89 4.04
CA GLU A 38 4.17 4.62 5.47
C GLU A 38 5.22 3.55 5.76
N TYR A 39 5.34 2.53 4.89
CA TYR A 39 6.37 1.50 5.02
C TYR A 39 7.77 2.09 4.84
N LEU A 40 7.98 2.89 3.78
CA LEU A 40 9.25 3.54 3.48
C LEU A 40 9.64 4.56 4.55
N ALA A 41 8.70 5.41 4.99
CA ALA A 41 8.95 6.38 6.06
C ALA A 41 9.39 5.71 7.38
N ARG A 42 8.85 4.52 7.69
CA ARG A 42 9.27 3.73 8.85
C ARG A 42 10.66 3.12 8.67
N ALA A 43 11.01 2.70 7.46
CA ALA A 43 12.33 2.17 7.14
C ALA A 43 13.40 3.27 7.26
N GLU A 44 13.14 4.47 6.72
CA GLU A 44 14.05 5.62 6.80
C GLU A 44 14.28 6.08 8.24
N LYS A 45 13.21 6.16 9.05
CA LYS A 45 13.33 6.53 10.48
C LYS A 45 14.14 5.52 11.31
N LYS A 46 14.17 4.24 10.91
CA LYS A 46 15.02 3.21 11.54
C LYS A 46 16.45 3.23 11.01
N GLY A 47 16.69 3.80 9.82
CA GLY A 47 18.00 3.91 9.18
C GLY A 47 18.77 5.20 9.50
N GLY A 48 18.11 6.23 10.03
CA GLY A 48 18.72 7.52 10.42
C GLY A 48 19.59 7.53 11.68
N GLY A 49 20.08 6.37 12.10
CA GLY A 49 21.14 6.22 13.10
C GLY A 49 22.49 6.02 12.43
N ARG A 50 22.96 7.02 11.67
CA ARG A 50 24.35 7.16 11.25
C ARG A 50 24.61 8.59 10.79
#